data_AF-A0A413YS49-F1
#
_entry.id   AF-A0A413YS49-F1
#
_cell.length_a   1.000
_cell.length_b   1.000
_cell.length_c   1.000
_cell.angle_alpha   90.00
_cell.angle_beta   90.00
_cell.angle_gamma   90.00
#
_symmetry.space_group_name_H-M   'P 1'
#
loop_
_entity.id
_entity.type
_entity.pdbx_description
1 polymer ?
#
loop_
_entity_poly.entity_id
_entity_poly.type
_entity_poly.pdbx_seq_one_letter_code
_entity_poly.pdbx_strand_id
1 'polypeptide(L)'
;MSDIISEISRISEDELRMQIALIDNVNISNAVKETGYRLVNVLADVANSFTQSIGIKNSIDYEVKKVSDLVREDCLRYKALDREKLEKMLYERLEVMCPEIEGDMKDKEVKEQMSRYIIDEAASAYGINKYMSPAHKIEEISIRYNNAFLNNIMNQIRNLTAVQKKSYAEQVGRKLGVASMETKREVQKSLMPEKFNGEGIIDVLGRQRSTTKLEAAIRLLGEDAFWSTEAQVKTMYQAVRNMTRISKLQAAGYIWKVSHANDIKFYAPSDLMPSYIAADKKKAADDKDREYRVMCTQVEKARKELEKCEKDVSVKTDRMTEAQKKYDAAVDRFNIAQNDFAKLEDVKDDYINNRKTEDESKRYYAQVNDTKREMDRSLDDSDRKKKRLQETEKELKLACEKAEERKIYLESVQKTADEETKKRAKELKIKWTAFFFKYSFDDEVFESAVSIFSREELRYIEETLKEAHDSASMLAVGDNNVIRAYTGGKYTAVITYEDRHIISIQSM
;
A
#
# COMPACT_ATOMS: atom_id res chain seq x y z
N MET A 1 -17.03 -7.97 -10.72
CA MET A 1 -17.22 -6.51 -10.74
C MET A 1 -17.79 -6.12 -9.39
N SER A 2 -17.14 -5.22 -8.67
CA SER A 2 -17.42 -4.80 -7.28
C SER A 2 -18.54 -3.76 -7.14
N ASP A 3 -19.43 -3.68 -8.12
CA ASP A 3 -20.58 -2.77 -8.11
C ASP A 3 -21.67 -3.27 -7.15
N ILE A 4 -21.46 -3.02 -5.85
CA ILE A 4 -22.40 -3.41 -4.80
C ILE A 4 -23.73 -2.65 -4.89
N ILE A 5 -23.79 -1.54 -5.62
CA ILE A 5 -25.01 -0.74 -5.79
C ILE A 5 -25.98 -1.40 -6.75
N SER A 6 -25.49 -1.93 -7.89
CA SER A 6 -26.34 -2.70 -8.81
C SER A 6 -26.84 -4.02 -8.21
N GLU A 7 -26.18 -4.50 -7.17
CA GLU A 7 -26.50 -5.75 -6.46
C GLU A 7 -27.61 -5.61 -5.40
N ILE A 8 -28.11 -4.39 -5.14
CA ILE A 8 -29.29 -4.16 -4.27
C ILE A 8 -30.47 -5.04 -4.69
N SER A 9 -30.67 -5.18 -6.00
CA SER A 9 -31.73 -5.97 -6.61
C SER A 9 -31.67 -7.48 -6.31
N ARG A 10 -30.55 -7.97 -5.77
CA ARG A 10 -30.36 -9.38 -5.42
C ARG A 10 -30.59 -9.68 -3.93
N ILE A 11 -30.70 -8.65 -3.10
CA ILE A 11 -30.99 -8.81 -1.67
C ILE A 11 -32.49 -9.11 -1.45
N SER A 12 -32.82 -9.95 -0.47
CA SER A 12 -34.21 -10.27 -0.13
C SER A 12 -34.96 -9.05 0.45
N GLU A 13 -36.30 -9.00 0.32
CA GLU A 13 -37.07 -7.86 0.86
C GLU A 13 -36.91 -7.70 2.37
N ASP A 14 -36.82 -8.81 3.12
CA ASP A 14 -36.63 -8.76 4.57
C ASP A 14 -35.26 -8.19 4.94
N GLU A 15 -34.23 -8.47 4.15
CA GLU A 15 -32.91 -7.89 4.32
C GLU A 15 -32.87 -6.41 3.89
N LEU A 16 -33.57 -6.02 2.82
CA LEU A 16 -33.71 -4.60 2.45
C LEU A 16 -34.32 -3.81 3.61
N ARG A 17 -35.44 -4.29 4.17
CA ARG A 17 -36.10 -3.67 5.34
C ARG A 17 -35.14 -3.57 6.53
N MET A 18 -34.39 -4.63 6.81
CA MET A 18 -33.41 -4.65 7.89
C MET A 18 -32.29 -3.64 7.68
N GLN A 19 -31.70 -3.56 6.49
CA GLN A 19 -30.62 -2.61 6.21
C GLN A 19 -31.12 -1.16 6.32
N ILE A 20 -32.29 -0.84 5.76
CA ILE A 20 -32.91 0.49 5.88
C ILE A 20 -33.13 0.83 7.37
N ALA A 21 -33.76 -0.07 8.12
CA ALA A 21 -34.06 0.15 9.54
C ALA A 21 -32.78 0.31 10.39
N LEU A 22 -31.71 -0.41 10.08
CA LEU A 22 -30.42 -0.25 10.74
C LEU A 22 -29.76 1.08 10.42
N ILE A 23 -29.83 1.54 9.17
CA ILE A 23 -29.28 2.85 8.79
C ILE A 23 -30.03 3.97 9.52
N ASP A 24 -31.36 3.90 9.56
CA ASP A 24 -32.21 4.93 10.18
C ASP A 24 -32.03 4.99 11.71
N ASN A 25 -31.92 3.83 12.38
CA ASN A 25 -32.01 3.77 13.83
C ASN A 25 -30.67 3.61 14.57
N VAL A 26 -29.63 3.05 13.93
CA VAL A 26 -28.33 2.84 14.58
C VAL A 26 -27.49 4.09 14.44
N ASN A 27 -27.68 5.03 15.36
CA ASN A 27 -26.97 6.30 15.37
C ASN A 27 -26.61 6.71 16.81
N ILE A 28 -25.72 7.70 16.97
CA ILE A 28 -25.22 8.13 18.29
C ILE A 28 -26.37 8.61 19.18
N SER A 29 -27.37 9.31 18.63
CA SER A 29 -28.51 9.82 19.39
C SER A 29 -29.30 8.69 20.05
N ASN A 30 -29.64 7.66 19.29
CA ASN A 30 -30.37 6.50 19.82
C ASN A 30 -29.50 5.65 20.76
N ALA A 31 -28.19 5.55 20.51
CA ALA A 31 -27.25 4.87 21.41
C ALA A 31 -27.19 5.53 22.79
N VAL A 32 -27.16 6.87 22.83
CA VAL A 32 -27.17 7.65 24.08
C VAL A 32 -28.51 7.49 24.82
N LYS A 33 -29.64 7.46 24.09
CA LYS A 33 -30.95 7.19 24.69
C LYS A 33 -31.00 5.82 25.35
N GLU A 34 -30.49 4.76 24.69
CA GLU A 34 -30.50 3.39 25.21
C GLU A 34 -29.56 3.18 26.42
N THR A 35 -28.36 3.76 26.38
CA THR A 35 -27.29 3.45 27.35
C THR A 35 -27.05 4.54 28.40
N GLY A 36 -27.73 5.68 28.28
CA GLY A 36 -27.46 6.89 29.06
C GLY A 36 -26.09 7.50 28.77
N TYR A 37 -25.57 8.32 29.70
CA TYR A 37 -24.27 9.00 29.58
C TYR A 37 -23.03 8.06 29.62
N ARG A 38 -23.18 6.74 29.70
CA ARG A 38 -22.03 5.80 29.74
C ARG A 38 -21.21 5.81 28.44
N LEU A 39 -21.83 6.07 27.29
CA LEU A 39 -21.14 6.31 26.03
C LEU A 39 -20.55 7.72 25.91
N VAL A 40 -21.02 8.68 26.74
CA VAL A 40 -20.58 10.09 26.71
C VAL A 40 -19.16 10.26 27.27
N ASN A 41 -18.74 9.42 28.23
CA ASN A 41 -17.37 9.44 28.76
C ASN A 41 -16.29 8.99 27.75
N VAL A 42 -16.67 8.26 26.70
CA VAL A 42 -15.75 7.81 25.62
C VAL A 42 -15.64 8.85 24.50
N LEU A 43 -16.55 9.83 24.45
CA LEU A 43 -16.70 10.84 23.39
C LEU A 43 -16.59 12.28 23.94
N ALA A 44 -15.54 12.58 24.70
CA ALA A 44 -15.34 13.89 25.34
C ALA A 44 -15.38 15.08 24.35
N ASP A 45 -14.92 14.90 23.11
CA ASP A 45 -14.91 15.97 22.10
C ASP A 45 -16.29 16.19 21.43
N VAL A 46 -17.14 15.16 21.36
CA VAL A 46 -18.51 15.28 20.80
C VAL A 46 -19.44 15.95 21.80
N ALA A 47 -19.16 15.80 23.10
CA ALA A 47 -19.93 16.36 24.19
C ALA A 47 -20.11 17.88 24.08
N ASN A 48 -19.08 18.63 23.64
CA ASN A 48 -19.13 20.09 23.51
C ASN A 48 -20.09 20.59 22.40
N SER A 49 -20.24 19.84 21.31
CA SER A 49 -21.25 20.16 20.26
C SER A 49 -22.67 19.76 20.68
N PHE A 50 -22.78 18.73 21.52
CA PHE A 50 -24.06 18.18 21.95
C PHE A 50 -24.70 18.99 23.09
N THR A 51 -23.91 19.53 24.04
CA THR A 51 -24.41 20.41 25.10
C THR A 51 -24.89 21.78 24.59
N GLN A 52 -24.36 22.27 23.46
CA GLN A 52 -24.86 23.52 22.86
C GLN A 52 -26.10 23.31 21.98
N SER A 53 -26.18 22.19 21.25
CA SER A 53 -27.31 21.90 20.35
C SER A 53 -28.57 21.40 21.05
N ILE A 54 -28.42 20.84 22.25
CA ILE A 54 -29.52 20.34 23.05
C ILE A 54 -29.56 21.08 24.38
N GLY A 55 -30.33 22.17 24.43
CA GLY A 55 -30.67 22.86 25.66
C GLY A 55 -31.57 22.01 26.57
N ILE A 56 -31.06 20.91 27.14
CA ILE A 56 -31.76 20.16 28.18
C ILE A 56 -31.66 20.95 29.49
N LYS A 57 -32.62 21.86 29.69
CA LYS A 57 -33.25 22.05 30.99
C LYS A 57 -34.61 21.36 30.91
N ASN A 58 -34.68 20.17 31.52
CA ASN A 58 -35.85 19.52 32.13
C ASN A 58 -35.84 18.00 31.89
N SER A 59 -36.07 17.28 32.99
CA SER A 59 -36.36 15.86 33.06
C SER A 59 -37.56 15.51 32.21
N ILE A 60 -37.34 14.72 31.16
CA ILE A 60 -38.42 14.02 30.44
C ILE A 60 -38.26 12.55 30.77
N ASP A 61 -39.26 11.98 31.44
CA ASP A 61 -39.46 10.53 31.54
C ASP A 61 -39.65 10.00 30.12
N TYR A 62 -38.61 9.38 29.57
CA TYR A 62 -38.72 8.58 28.35
C TYR A 62 -38.54 7.12 28.77
N GLU A 63 -39.50 6.26 28.42
CA GLU A 63 -39.25 4.81 28.41
C GLU A 63 -38.06 4.59 27.48
N VAL A 64 -36.94 4.13 28.05
CA VAL A 64 -35.72 3.83 27.31
C VAL A 64 -35.99 2.62 26.40
N LYS A 65 -36.49 2.87 25.19
CA LYS A 65 -36.60 1.85 24.14
C LYS A 65 -35.20 1.46 23.67
N LYS A 66 -34.96 0.16 23.50
CA LYS A 66 -33.70 -0.32 22.91
C LYS A 66 -33.68 0.00 21.43
N VAL A 67 -32.51 0.32 20.89
CA VAL A 67 -32.31 0.56 19.45
C VAL A 67 -32.73 -0.66 18.64
N SER A 68 -32.48 -1.87 19.14
CA SER A 68 -32.93 -3.10 18.48
C SER A 68 -34.45 -3.21 18.37
N ASP A 69 -35.19 -2.60 19.29
CA ASP A 69 -36.66 -2.60 19.24
C ASP A 69 -37.15 -1.58 18.21
N LEU A 70 -36.52 -0.40 18.12
CA LEU A 70 -36.78 0.57 17.05
C LEU A 70 -36.53 -0.03 15.66
N VAL A 71 -35.42 -0.76 15.48
CA VAL A 71 -35.11 -1.45 14.23
C VAL A 71 -36.20 -2.47 13.89
N ARG A 72 -36.68 -3.26 14.87
CA ARG A 72 -37.76 -4.24 14.64
C ARG A 72 -39.09 -3.57 14.30
N GLU A 73 -39.44 -2.48 15.00
CA GLU A 73 -40.63 -1.68 14.72
C GLU A 73 -40.58 -1.19 13.27
N ASP A 74 -39.45 -0.67 12.81
CA ASP A 74 -39.28 -0.16 11.44
C ASP A 74 -39.32 -1.26 10.40
N CYS A 75 -38.67 -2.40 10.65
CA CYS A 75 -38.81 -3.57 9.79
C CYS A 75 -40.28 -3.99 9.61
N LEU A 76 -41.10 -3.90 10.65
CA LEU A 76 -42.53 -4.18 10.56
C LEU A 76 -43.28 -3.10 9.78
N ARG A 77 -42.97 -1.81 10.00
CA ARG A 77 -43.56 -0.69 9.24
C ARG A 77 -43.28 -0.84 7.75
N TYR A 78 -42.06 -1.24 7.39
CA TYR A 78 -41.62 -1.40 6.00
C TYR A 78 -42.18 -2.65 5.30
N LYS A 79 -42.92 -3.54 6.00
CA LYS A 79 -43.64 -4.64 5.34
C LYS A 79 -44.77 -4.18 4.42
N ALA A 80 -45.29 -2.97 4.63
CA ALA A 80 -46.33 -2.38 3.79
C ALA A 80 -45.79 -1.81 2.47
N LEU A 81 -44.46 -1.76 2.30
CA LEU A 81 -43.82 -1.21 1.11
C LEU A 81 -43.53 -2.33 0.11
N ASP A 82 -43.68 -2.00 -1.18
CA ASP A 82 -43.23 -2.84 -2.28
C ASP A 82 -41.70 -2.79 -2.44
N ARG A 83 -41.18 -3.76 -3.18
CA ARG A 83 -39.74 -3.91 -3.42
C ARG A 83 -39.11 -2.66 -4.04
N GLU A 84 -39.76 -2.07 -5.05
CA GLU A 84 -39.23 -0.90 -5.77
C GLU A 84 -39.00 0.29 -4.81
N LYS A 85 -39.96 0.54 -3.91
CA LYS A 85 -39.79 1.55 -2.85
C LYS A 85 -38.68 1.20 -1.87
N LEU A 86 -38.55 -0.06 -1.47
CA LEU A 86 -37.49 -0.50 -0.56
C LEU A 86 -36.10 -0.31 -1.18
N GLU A 87 -35.92 -0.73 -2.43
CA GLU A 87 -34.66 -0.55 -3.15
C GLU A 87 -34.30 0.93 -3.27
N LYS A 88 -35.26 1.77 -3.64
CA LYS A 88 -35.08 3.23 -3.72
C LYS A 88 -34.70 3.83 -2.36
N MET A 89 -35.38 3.44 -1.29
CA MET A 89 -35.09 3.92 0.07
C MET A 89 -33.69 3.54 0.54
N LEU A 90 -33.26 2.29 0.30
CA LEU A 90 -31.92 1.86 0.67
C LEU A 90 -30.88 2.61 -0.15
N TYR A 91 -31.14 2.78 -1.45
CA TYR A 91 -30.26 3.51 -2.35
C TYR A 91 -30.07 4.98 -1.91
N GLU A 92 -31.15 5.72 -1.63
CA GLU A 92 -31.09 7.11 -1.11
C GLU A 92 -30.23 7.23 0.17
N ARG A 93 -30.25 6.20 1.03
CA ARG A 93 -29.45 6.17 2.25
C ARG A 93 -27.97 5.90 1.97
N LEU A 94 -27.66 5.05 1.00
CA LEU A 94 -26.28 4.80 0.56
C LEU A 94 -25.70 6.01 -0.17
N GLU A 95 -26.53 6.74 -0.94
CA GLU A 95 -26.16 8.00 -1.58
C GLU A 95 -25.75 9.07 -0.56
N VAL A 96 -26.52 9.24 0.52
CA VAL A 96 -26.17 10.17 1.61
C VAL A 96 -24.82 9.81 2.26
N MET A 97 -24.37 8.55 2.20
CA MET A 97 -23.04 8.16 2.68
C MET A 97 -21.91 8.58 1.73
N CYS A 98 -22.19 8.98 0.49
CA CYS A 98 -21.22 9.28 -0.57
C CYS A 98 -21.31 10.75 -1.04
N PRO A 99 -21.13 11.76 -0.17
CA PRO A 99 -21.39 13.16 -0.52
C PRO A 99 -20.42 13.74 -1.56
N GLU A 100 -19.29 13.06 -1.83
CA GLU A 100 -18.25 13.51 -2.77
C GLU A 100 -18.49 13.04 -4.21
N ILE A 101 -19.47 12.16 -4.44
CA ILE A 101 -19.76 11.62 -5.77
C ILE A 101 -20.93 12.39 -6.39
N GLU A 102 -20.66 13.10 -7.48
CA GLU A 102 -21.65 13.85 -8.27
C GLU A 102 -21.99 13.08 -9.56
N GLY A 103 -23.26 13.10 -10.00
CA GLY A 103 -23.64 12.54 -11.31
C GLY A 103 -25.07 11.99 -11.38
N ASP A 104 -25.47 11.56 -12.59
CA ASP A 104 -26.75 10.84 -12.76
C ASP A 104 -26.62 9.43 -12.20
N MET A 105 -27.52 9.11 -11.29
CA MET A 105 -27.60 7.86 -10.55
C MET A 105 -28.04 6.66 -11.39
N LYS A 106 -28.46 6.89 -12.64
CA LYS A 106 -28.64 5.83 -13.64
C LYS A 106 -27.33 5.44 -14.32
N ASP A 107 -26.30 6.28 -14.25
CA ASP A 107 -25.00 6.02 -14.84
C ASP A 107 -24.30 4.89 -14.09
N LYS A 108 -23.82 3.90 -14.84
CA LYS A 108 -23.07 2.77 -14.30
C LYS A 108 -21.74 3.22 -13.70
N GLU A 109 -21.09 4.21 -14.29
CA GLU A 109 -19.83 4.75 -13.78
C GLU A 109 -20.02 5.39 -12.39
N VAL A 110 -21.09 6.16 -12.21
CA VAL A 110 -21.44 6.76 -10.90
C VAL A 110 -21.67 5.68 -9.85
N LYS A 111 -22.39 4.60 -10.19
CA LYS A 111 -22.61 3.46 -9.28
C LYS A 111 -21.32 2.73 -8.90
N GLU A 112 -20.39 2.54 -9.84
CA GLU A 112 -19.08 1.93 -9.58
C GLU A 112 -18.23 2.81 -8.66
N GLN A 113 -18.25 4.13 -8.84
CA GLN A 113 -17.56 5.08 -7.95
C GLN A 113 -18.16 5.11 -6.55
N MET A 114 -19.50 5.14 -6.43
CA MET A 114 -20.19 5.02 -5.14
C MET A 114 -19.85 3.70 -4.44
N SER A 115 -19.86 2.59 -5.19
CA SER A 115 -19.47 1.28 -4.68
C SER A 115 -18.06 1.31 -4.09
N ARG A 116 -17.08 1.82 -4.84
CA ARG A 116 -15.70 1.99 -4.37
C ARG A 116 -15.64 2.83 -3.09
N TYR A 117 -16.34 3.95 -3.03
CA TYR A 117 -16.36 4.83 -1.85
C TYR A 117 -16.87 4.10 -0.60
N ILE A 118 -18.02 3.44 -0.71
CA ILE A 118 -18.64 2.68 0.40
C ILE A 118 -17.72 1.54 0.86
N ILE A 119 -17.10 0.83 -0.09
CA ILE A 119 -16.14 -0.26 0.18
C ILE A 119 -14.91 0.29 0.91
N ASP A 120 -14.35 1.42 0.47
CA ASP A 120 -13.17 2.03 1.09
C ASP A 120 -13.46 2.54 2.50
N GLU A 121 -14.61 3.17 2.71
CA GLU A 121 -15.04 3.63 4.03
C GLU A 121 -15.25 2.45 5.00
N ALA A 122 -15.90 1.37 4.55
CA ALA A 122 -16.05 0.15 5.34
C ALA A 122 -14.71 -0.56 5.61
N ALA A 123 -13.84 -0.68 4.60
CA ALA A 123 -12.52 -1.29 4.72
C ALA A 123 -11.65 -0.57 5.76
N SER A 124 -11.73 0.77 5.79
CA SER A 124 -10.98 1.60 6.72
C SER A 124 -11.34 1.33 8.20
N ALA A 125 -12.60 0.98 8.50
CA ALA A 125 -13.03 0.64 9.86
C ALA A 125 -12.36 -0.62 10.42
N TYR A 126 -11.85 -1.47 9.53
CA TYR A 126 -11.13 -2.70 9.88
C TYR A 126 -9.62 -2.60 9.67
N GLY A 127 -9.09 -1.46 9.20
CA GLY A 127 -7.67 -1.33 8.85
C GLY A 127 -7.25 -2.25 7.69
N ILE A 128 -8.16 -2.53 6.76
CA ILE A 128 -7.83 -3.25 5.51
C ILE A 128 -7.00 -2.31 4.62
N ASN A 129 -6.04 -2.86 3.87
CA ASN A 129 -5.12 -2.07 3.06
C ASN A 129 -5.89 -1.19 2.04
N LYS A 130 -5.58 0.11 2.02
CA LYS A 130 -6.25 1.10 1.15
C LYS A 130 -6.11 0.79 -0.34
N TYR A 131 -5.03 0.14 -0.77
CA TYR A 131 -4.75 -0.13 -2.19
C TYR A 131 -5.15 -1.54 -2.63
N MET A 132 -5.76 -2.32 -1.74
CA MET A 132 -6.39 -3.58 -2.10
C MET A 132 -7.56 -3.31 -3.06
N SER A 133 -7.75 -4.18 -4.04
CA SER A 133 -8.84 -4.03 -5.02
C SER A 133 -10.20 -4.05 -4.30
N PRO A 134 -11.20 -3.26 -4.75
CA PRO A 134 -12.51 -3.23 -4.09
C PRO A 134 -13.15 -4.61 -3.95
N ALA A 135 -13.00 -5.50 -4.95
CA ALA A 135 -13.50 -6.87 -4.87
C ALA A 135 -12.87 -7.69 -3.72
N HIS A 136 -11.56 -7.56 -3.49
CA HIS A 136 -10.90 -8.24 -2.36
C HIS A 136 -11.24 -7.59 -1.03
N LYS A 137 -11.45 -6.27 -0.99
CA LYS A 137 -11.95 -5.58 0.20
C LYS A 137 -13.33 -6.08 0.61
N ILE A 138 -14.26 -6.32 -0.34
CA ILE A 138 -15.58 -6.89 -0.05
C ILE A 138 -15.47 -8.22 0.71
N GLU A 139 -14.59 -9.12 0.27
CA GLU A 139 -14.36 -10.41 0.93
C GLU A 139 -13.83 -10.22 2.36
N GLU A 140 -12.77 -9.43 2.53
CA GLU A 140 -12.17 -9.16 3.84
C GLU A 140 -13.13 -8.47 4.80
N ILE A 141 -13.92 -7.48 4.32
CA ILE A 141 -14.98 -6.82 5.09
C ILE A 141 -16.01 -7.85 5.54
N SER A 142 -16.46 -8.71 4.62
CA SER A 142 -17.48 -9.72 4.88
C SER A 142 -17.02 -10.72 5.96
N ILE A 143 -15.78 -11.19 5.88
CA ILE A 143 -15.17 -12.08 6.88
C ILE A 143 -15.10 -11.39 8.25
N ARG A 144 -14.60 -10.14 8.30
CA ARG A 144 -14.42 -9.41 9.56
C ARG A 144 -15.75 -9.03 10.22
N TYR A 145 -16.72 -8.59 9.42
CA TYR A 145 -18.06 -8.27 9.90
C TYR A 145 -18.77 -9.53 10.41
N ASN A 146 -18.76 -10.62 9.65
CA ASN A 146 -19.36 -11.90 10.06
C ASN A 146 -18.75 -12.39 11.39
N ASN A 147 -17.42 -12.34 11.53
CA ASN A 147 -16.74 -12.69 12.77
C ASN A 147 -17.19 -11.82 13.95
N ALA A 148 -17.32 -10.50 13.77
CA ALA A 148 -17.81 -9.60 14.80
C ALA A 148 -19.27 -9.90 15.18
N PHE A 149 -20.13 -10.14 14.18
CA PHE A 149 -21.53 -10.49 14.34
C PHE A 149 -21.72 -11.81 15.10
N LEU A 150 -21.04 -12.88 14.69
CA LEU A 150 -21.08 -14.18 15.36
C LEU A 150 -20.58 -14.09 16.81
N ASN A 151 -19.50 -13.34 17.06
CA ASN A 151 -19.01 -13.12 18.42
C ASN A 151 -20.03 -12.38 19.29
N ASN A 152 -20.77 -11.41 18.72
CA ASN A 152 -21.83 -10.71 19.46
C ASN A 152 -23.00 -11.63 19.81
N ILE A 153 -23.45 -12.50 18.89
CA ILE A 153 -24.47 -13.52 19.22
C ILE A 153 -23.94 -14.47 20.29
N MET A 154 -22.69 -14.91 20.18
CA MET A 154 -22.10 -15.82 21.15
C MET A 154 -22.01 -15.19 22.56
N ASN A 155 -21.64 -13.92 22.62
CA ASN A 155 -21.61 -13.15 23.86
C ASN A 155 -23.02 -12.93 24.43
N GLN A 156 -24.05 -12.75 23.59
CA GLN A 156 -25.43 -12.72 24.06
C GLN A 156 -25.81 -14.05 24.72
N ILE A 157 -25.58 -15.18 24.03
CA ILE A 157 -25.92 -16.53 24.51
C ILE A 157 -25.25 -16.82 25.86
N ARG A 158 -23.98 -16.45 26.04
CA ARG A 158 -23.23 -16.68 27.29
C ARG A 158 -23.71 -15.83 28.48
N ASN A 159 -24.33 -14.69 28.21
CA ASN A 159 -24.72 -13.71 29.23
C ASN A 159 -26.24 -13.59 29.39
N LEU A 160 -27.02 -14.60 28.98
CA LEU A 160 -28.47 -14.60 29.14
C LEU A 160 -28.85 -14.75 30.61
N THR A 161 -29.79 -13.92 31.09
CA THR A 161 -30.52 -14.18 32.33
C THR A 161 -31.44 -15.40 32.17
N ALA A 162 -31.92 -15.99 33.28
CA ALA A 162 -32.82 -17.14 33.21
C ALA A 162 -34.09 -16.87 32.39
N VAL A 163 -34.67 -15.67 32.51
CA VAL A 163 -35.85 -15.24 31.73
C VAL A 163 -35.52 -15.10 30.25
N GLN A 164 -34.40 -14.45 29.93
CA GLN A 164 -33.93 -14.29 28.55
C GLN A 164 -33.61 -15.64 27.89
N LYS A 165 -32.97 -16.56 28.62
CA LYS A 165 -32.64 -17.90 28.14
C LYS A 165 -33.89 -18.65 27.71
N LYS A 166 -34.98 -18.59 28.49
CA LYS A 166 -36.25 -19.21 28.15
C LYS A 166 -36.83 -18.63 26.85
N SER A 167 -36.90 -17.30 26.74
CA SER A 167 -37.42 -16.63 25.54
C SER A 167 -36.58 -16.92 24.28
N TYR A 168 -35.25 -16.91 24.40
CA TYR A 168 -34.34 -17.23 23.30
C TYR A 168 -34.50 -18.70 22.88
N ALA A 169 -34.55 -19.62 23.84
CA ALA A 169 -34.77 -21.05 23.57
C ALA A 169 -36.12 -21.31 22.88
N GLU A 170 -37.18 -20.59 23.24
CA GLU A 170 -38.48 -20.68 22.56
C GLU A 170 -38.40 -20.22 21.09
N GLN A 171 -37.64 -19.16 20.79
CA GLN A 171 -37.43 -18.71 19.40
C GLN A 171 -36.66 -19.74 18.57
N VAL A 172 -35.51 -20.22 19.08
CA VAL A 172 -34.73 -21.28 18.41
C VAL A 172 -35.57 -22.55 18.26
N GLY A 173 -36.33 -22.92 19.29
CA GLY A 173 -37.21 -24.08 19.29
C GLY A 173 -38.33 -23.99 18.25
N ARG A 174 -38.94 -22.80 18.06
CA ARG A 174 -39.93 -22.58 17.00
C ARG A 174 -39.33 -22.78 15.61
N LYS A 175 -38.14 -22.21 15.36
CA LYS A 175 -37.43 -22.39 14.08
C LYS A 175 -37.00 -23.82 13.83
N LEU A 176 -36.49 -24.50 14.85
CA LEU A 176 -36.21 -25.91 14.80
C LEU A 176 -37.49 -26.73 14.51
N GLY A 177 -38.63 -26.36 15.09
CA GLY A 177 -39.90 -27.05 14.89
C GLY A 177 -40.38 -27.04 13.44
N VAL A 178 -40.30 -25.88 12.78
CA VAL A 178 -40.72 -25.70 11.38
C VAL A 178 -39.69 -26.18 10.35
N ALA A 179 -38.44 -26.43 10.76
CA ALA A 179 -37.39 -26.92 9.88
C ALA A 179 -37.70 -28.32 9.31
N SER A 180 -37.18 -28.60 8.12
CA SER A 180 -37.30 -29.90 7.46
C SER A 180 -36.63 -31.02 8.26
N MET A 181 -37.01 -32.28 8.02
CA MET A 181 -36.37 -33.42 8.69
C MET A 181 -34.89 -33.56 8.34
N GLU A 182 -34.49 -33.16 7.14
CA GLU A 182 -33.09 -33.13 6.72
C GLU A 182 -32.31 -32.08 7.50
N THR A 183 -32.80 -30.84 7.54
CA THR A 183 -32.22 -29.76 8.34
C THR A 183 -32.09 -30.16 9.81
N LYS A 184 -33.12 -30.78 10.40
CA LYS A 184 -33.07 -31.28 11.79
C LYS A 184 -31.95 -32.31 12.00
N ARG A 185 -31.78 -33.26 11.08
CA ARG A 185 -30.68 -34.24 11.13
C ARG A 185 -29.31 -33.57 11.05
N GLU A 186 -29.16 -32.58 10.17
CA GLU A 186 -27.91 -31.82 10.04
C GLU A 186 -27.60 -30.97 11.27
N VAL A 187 -28.61 -30.36 11.89
CA VAL A 187 -28.46 -29.62 13.15
C VAL A 187 -28.03 -30.56 14.27
N GLN A 188 -28.68 -31.73 14.40
CA GLN A 188 -28.30 -32.74 15.40
C GLN A 188 -26.85 -33.21 15.20
N LYS A 189 -26.43 -33.46 13.95
CA LYS A 189 -25.08 -33.90 13.61
C LYS A 189 -24.03 -32.81 13.87
N SER A 190 -24.33 -31.56 13.51
CA SER A 190 -23.38 -30.44 13.61
C SER A 190 -23.21 -29.93 15.03
N LEU A 191 -24.30 -29.88 15.81
CA LEU A 191 -24.27 -29.32 17.16
C LEU A 191 -24.06 -30.39 18.23
N MET A 192 -24.64 -31.57 18.05
CA MET A 192 -24.71 -32.66 19.03
C MET A 192 -25.25 -32.22 20.41
N PRO A 193 -26.49 -31.70 20.48
CA PRO A 193 -27.06 -31.28 21.74
C PRO A 193 -27.52 -32.46 22.60
N GLU A 194 -27.39 -32.33 23.92
CA GLU A 194 -27.88 -33.30 24.92
C GLU A 194 -29.41 -33.44 24.83
N LYS A 195 -30.11 -32.33 24.59
CA LYS A 195 -31.55 -32.27 24.33
C LYS A 195 -31.78 -31.65 22.96
N PHE A 196 -32.46 -32.35 22.06
CA PHE A 196 -32.74 -31.81 20.73
C PHE A 196 -33.96 -30.87 20.74
N ASN A 197 -33.78 -29.71 21.37
CA ASN A 197 -34.73 -28.62 21.45
C ASN A 197 -33.98 -27.28 21.53
N GLY A 198 -34.72 -26.16 21.58
CA GLY A 198 -34.10 -24.83 21.61
C GLY A 198 -33.19 -24.61 22.83
N GLU A 199 -33.54 -25.16 24.00
CA GLU A 199 -32.71 -25.04 25.21
C GLU A 199 -31.37 -25.78 25.05
N GLY A 200 -31.41 -27.03 24.57
CA GLY A 200 -30.19 -27.81 24.37
C GLY A 200 -29.28 -27.22 23.28
N ILE A 201 -29.85 -26.61 22.24
CA ILE A 201 -29.07 -25.86 21.25
C ILE A 201 -28.37 -24.65 21.89
N ILE A 202 -29.11 -23.84 22.67
CA ILE A 202 -28.54 -22.68 23.37
C ILE A 202 -27.45 -23.10 24.37
N ASP A 203 -27.63 -24.21 25.09
CA ASP A 203 -26.65 -24.73 26.03
C ASP A 203 -25.35 -25.19 25.36
N VAL A 204 -25.46 -25.93 24.26
CA VAL A 204 -24.30 -26.37 23.49
C VAL A 204 -23.52 -25.19 22.95
N LEU A 205 -24.22 -24.22 22.38
CA LEU A 205 -23.60 -23.00 21.87
C LEU A 205 -22.93 -22.23 23.01
N GLY A 206 -23.61 -21.98 24.13
CA GLY A 206 -23.02 -21.25 25.27
C GLY A 206 -21.72 -21.84 25.82
N ARG A 207 -21.52 -23.16 25.70
CA ARG A 207 -20.30 -23.86 26.13
C ARG A 207 -19.15 -23.82 25.11
N GLN A 208 -19.39 -23.53 23.83
CA GLN A 208 -18.30 -23.51 22.84
C GLN A 208 -17.38 -22.31 23.05
N ARG A 209 -16.10 -22.47 22.71
CA ARG A 209 -15.14 -21.36 22.66
C ARG A 209 -15.13 -20.65 21.30
N SER A 210 -15.25 -21.40 20.20
CA SER A 210 -15.31 -20.88 18.83
C SER A 210 -16.73 -20.64 18.33
N THR A 211 -16.84 -19.87 17.25
CA THR A 211 -18.10 -19.54 16.56
C THR A 211 -18.55 -20.60 15.55
N THR A 212 -17.74 -21.62 15.26
CA THR A 212 -17.98 -22.61 14.18
C THR A 212 -19.33 -23.31 14.29
N LYS A 213 -19.72 -23.75 15.50
CA LYS A 213 -21.03 -24.38 15.72
C LYS A 213 -22.18 -23.38 15.59
N LEU A 214 -21.97 -22.14 16.00
CA LEU A 214 -22.97 -21.09 15.88
C LEU A 214 -23.21 -20.74 14.41
N GLU A 215 -22.15 -20.61 13.63
CA GLU A 215 -22.21 -20.38 12.18
C GLU A 215 -22.97 -21.51 11.47
N ALA A 216 -22.67 -22.77 11.80
CA ALA A 216 -23.42 -23.91 11.29
C ALA A 216 -24.91 -23.87 11.71
N ALA A 217 -25.20 -23.47 12.95
CA ALA A 217 -26.58 -23.35 13.43
C ALA A 217 -27.35 -22.25 12.68
N ILE A 218 -26.73 -21.10 12.42
CA ILE A 218 -27.32 -19.99 11.66
C ILE A 218 -27.56 -20.43 10.20
N ARG A 219 -26.59 -21.09 9.57
CA ARG A 219 -26.75 -21.60 8.19
C ARG A 219 -27.94 -22.56 8.06
N LEU A 220 -28.18 -23.38 9.08
CA LEU A 220 -29.22 -24.41 9.06
C LEU A 220 -30.60 -23.89 9.50
N LEU A 221 -30.66 -23.01 10.50
CA LEU A 221 -31.91 -22.57 11.12
C LEU A 221 -32.35 -21.16 10.68
N GLY A 222 -31.48 -20.43 9.99
CA GLY A 222 -31.66 -19.02 9.63
C GLY A 222 -31.19 -18.06 10.72
N GLU A 223 -30.79 -16.85 10.31
CA GLU A 223 -30.39 -15.78 11.24
C GLU A 223 -31.50 -15.37 12.20
N ASP A 224 -32.75 -15.49 11.78
CA ASP A 224 -33.94 -15.12 12.56
C ASP A 224 -34.34 -16.16 13.61
N ALA A 225 -33.65 -17.31 13.66
CA ALA A 225 -33.66 -18.19 14.83
C ALA A 225 -32.94 -17.57 16.03
N PHE A 226 -32.07 -16.59 15.78
CA PHE A 226 -31.26 -15.92 16.77
C PHE A 226 -31.69 -14.47 16.98
N TRP A 227 -31.21 -13.84 18.05
CA TRP A 227 -31.39 -12.40 18.31
C TRP A 227 -30.48 -11.55 17.41
N SER A 228 -30.56 -11.79 16.10
CA SER A 228 -29.72 -11.22 15.06
C SER A 228 -29.80 -9.69 15.03
N THR A 229 -30.99 -9.09 15.18
CA THR A 229 -31.13 -7.63 15.23
C THR A 229 -30.30 -6.99 16.33
N GLU A 230 -30.34 -7.54 17.54
CA GLU A 230 -29.56 -7.01 18.66
C GLU A 230 -28.05 -7.22 18.42
N ALA A 231 -27.67 -8.32 17.78
CA ALA A 231 -26.27 -8.57 17.44
C ALA A 231 -25.77 -7.64 16.32
N GLN A 232 -26.57 -7.31 15.31
CA GLN A 232 -26.20 -6.36 14.25
C GLN A 232 -26.04 -4.94 14.81
N VAL A 233 -26.98 -4.48 15.66
CA VAL A 233 -26.87 -3.20 16.37
C VAL A 233 -25.58 -3.15 17.22
N LYS A 234 -25.31 -4.19 18.01
CA LYS A 234 -24.08 -4.27 18.81
C LYS A 234 -22.82 -4.27 17.95
N THR A 235 -22.85 -4.94 16.80
CA THR A 235 -21.72 -4.98 15.86
C THR A 235 -21.43 -3.58 15.32
N MET A 236 -22.46 -2.85 14.91
CA MET A 236 -22.31 -1.47 14.42
C MET A 236 -21.86 -0.49 15.52
N TYR A 237 -22.29 -0.68 16.76
CA TYR A 237 -21.81 0.14 17.88
C TYR A 237 -20.38 -0.18 18.34
N GLN A 238 -19.74 -1.24 17.83
CA GLN A 238 -18.29 -1.41 18.00
C GLN A 238 -17.51 -0.23 17.40
N ALA A 239 -18.07 0.44 16.38
CA ALA A 239 -17.49 1.66 15.80
C ALA A 239 -17.23 2.72 16.87
N VAL A 240 -18.18 2.93 17.80
CA VAL A 240 -18.07 3.94 18.86
C VAL A 240 -16.93 3.61 19.81
N ARG A 241 -16.77 2.34 20.17
CA ARG A 241 -15.64 1.87 21.00
C ARG A 241 -14.29 2.06 20.30
N ASN A 242 -14.27 1.90 18.99
CA ASN A 242 -13.07 2.03 18.17
C ASN A 242 -12.87 3.46 17.63
N MET A 243 -13.58 4.47 18.18
CA MET A 243 -13.52 5.88 17.74
C MET A 243 -13.70 6.06 16.23
N THR A 244 -14.55 5.22 15.63
CA THR A 244 -14.85 5.19 14.20
C THR A 244 -16.31 5.61 13.96
N ARG A 245 -16.62 6.11 12.76
CA ARG A 245 -18.00 6.48 12.39
C ARG A 245 -18.89 5.24 12.27
N ILE A 246 -20.10 5.30 12.84
CA ILE A 246 -21.09 4.21 12.76
C ILE A 246 -21.45 3.87 11.30
N SER A 247 -21.53 4.88 10.44
CA SER A 247 -21.79 4.71 9.00
C SER A 247 -20.83 3.74 8.32
N LYS A 248 -19.57 3.67 8.75
CA LYS A 248 -18.59 2.71 8.20
C LYS A 248 -18.96 1.25 8.51
N LEU A 249 -19.50 0.98 9.69
CA LEU A 249 -19.97 -0.37 10.04
C LEU A 249 -21.38 -0.67 9.52
N GLN A 250 -22.19 0.36 9.24
CA GLN A 250 -23.43 0.20 8.46
C GLN A 250 -23.10 -0.20 7.03
N ALA A 251 -22.14 0.47 6.38
CA ALA A 251 -21.61 0.10 5.07
C ALA A 251 -21.02 -1.33 5.08
N ALA A 252 -20.25 -1.70 6.11
CA ALA A 252 -19.74 -3.06 6.24
C ALA A 252 -20.85 -4.12 6.37
N GLY A 253 -21.90 -3.83 7.14
CA GLY A 253 -23.07 -4.70 7.27
C GLY A 253 -23.82 -4.87 5.95
N TYR A 254 -23.99 -3.79 5.19
CA TYR A 254 -24.54 -3.82 3.85
C TYR A 254 -23.71 -4.68 2.89
N ILE A 255 -22.39 -4.44 2.83
CA ILE A 255 -21.46 -5.22 1.99
C ILE A 255 -21.50 -6.71 2.34
N TRP A 256 -21.53 -7.04 3.63
CA TRP A 256 -21.67 -8.42 4.09
C TRP A 256 -22.97 -9.07 3.61
N LYS A 257 -24.09 -8.33 3.61
CA LYS A 257 -25.36 -8.84 3.06
C LYS A 257 -25.32 -9.04 1.55
N VAL A 258 -24.77 -8.08 0.81
CA VAL A 258 -24.58 -8.20 -0.64
C VAL A 258 -23.74 -9.43 -0.99
N SER A 259 -22.65 -9.68 -0.26
CA SER A 259 -21.75 -10.81 -0.55
C SER A 259 -22.38 -12.18 -0.28
N HIS A 260 -23.27 -12.27 0.71
CA HIS A 260 -23.93 -13.51 1.08
C HIS A 260 -25.20 -13.79 0.27
N ALA A 261 -25.70 -12.81 -0.50
CA ALA A 261 -27.00 -12.91 -1.15
C ALA A 261 -27.11 -14.07 -2.16
N ASN A 262 -26.00 -14.64 -2.69
CA ASN A 262 -25.99 -15.84 -3.56
C ASN A 262 -24.57 -16.47 -3.70
N ASP A 263 -23.75 -16.50 -2.65
CA ASP A 263 -22.32 -16.93 -2.72
C ASP A 263 -21.52 -16.23 -3.86
N ILE A 264 -21.80 -14.95 -4.09
CA ILE A 264 -21.20 -14.18 -5.19
C ILE A 264 -19.75 -13.88 -4.87
N LYS A 265 -18.83 -14.30 -5.74
CA LYS A 265 -17.44 -13.85 -5.71
C LYS A 265 -17.26 -12.62 -6.58
N PHE A 266 -16.81 -11.52 -5.97
CA PHE A 266 -16.61 -10.24 -6.66
C PHE A 266 -15.30 -10.16 -7.44
N TYR A 267 -14.31 -10.98 -7.07
CA TYR A 267 -12.98 -11.04 -7.67
C TYR A 267 -12.86 -12.16 -8.69
N ALA A 268 -12.00 -11.95 -9.69
CA ALA A 268 -11.65 -13.00 -10.64
C ALA A 268 -10.73 -14.03 -9.96
N PRO A 269 -10.93 -15.34 -10.21
CA PRO A 269 -10.00 -16.37 -9.74
C PRO A 269 -8.55 -16.07 -10.13
N SER A 270 -7.63 -16.21 -9.17
CA SER A 270 -6.21 -15.89 -9.37
C SER A 270 -5.54 -16.77 -10.42
N ASP A 271 -6.09 -17.95 -10.73
CA ASP A 271 -5.60 -18.89 -11.75
C ASP A 271 -5.85 -18.42 -13.18
N LEU A 272 -6.74 -17.43 -13.36
CA LEU A 272 -6.97 -16.77 -14.65
C LEU A 272 -5.96 -15.65 -14.93
N MET A 273 -5.17 -15.23 -13.94
CA MET A 273 -4.28 -14.08 -14.08
C MET A 273 -3.07 -14.42 -14.99
N PRO A 274 -2.64 -13.51 -15.88
CA PRO A 274 -1.53 -13.74 -16.81
C PRO A 274 -0.21 -14.22 -16.17
N SER A 275 0.10 -13.75 -14.96
CA SER A 275 1.30 -14.11 -14.20
C SER A 275 1.11 -15.30 -13.25
N TYR A 276 -0.09 -15.90 -13.24
CA TYR A 276 -0.34 -17.12 -12.49
C TYR A 276 0.52 -18.29 -12.98
N ILE A 277 0.98 -19.09 -12.02
CA ILE A 277 1.69 -20.34 -12.26
C ILE A 277 1.09 -21.39 -11.32
N ALA A 278 0.75 -22.54 -11.89
CA ALA A 278 0.24 -23.67 -11.14
C ALA A 278 1.24 -24.16 -10.08
N ALA A 279 0.74 -24.75 -8.99
CA ALA A 279 1.53 -25.09 -7.81
C ALA A 279 2.71 -26.03 -8.11
N ASP A 280 2.56 -26.94 -9.07
CA ASP A 280 3.60 -27.89 -9.53
C ASP A 280 4.79 -27.18 -10.20
N LYS A 281 4.55 -26.04 -10.85
CA LYS A 281 5.57 -25.26 -11.56
C LYS A 281 6.04 -24.03 -10.80
N LYS A 282 5.37 -23.68 -9.69
CA LYS A 282 5.63 -22.45 -8.91
C LYS A 282 7.09 -22.34 -8.50
N LYS A 283 7.67 -23.40 -7.93
CA LYS A 283 9.06 -23.40 -7.46
C LYS A 283 10.06 -23.04 -8.57
N ALA A 284 9.95 -23.69 -9.74
CA ALA A 284 10.85 -23.44 -10.85
C ALA A 284 10.69 -22.01 -11.43
N ALA A 285 9.48 -21.47 -11.42
CA ALA A 285 9.23 -20.09 -11.84
C ALA A 285 9.80 -19.07 -10.83
N ASP A 286 9.63 -19.33 -9.54
CA ASP A 286 10.14 -18.47 -8.46
C ASP A 286 11.68 -18.48 -8.41
N ASP A 287 12.31 -19.63 -8.67
CA ASP A 287 13.77 -19.74 -8.79
C ASP A 287 14.30 -18.89 -9.97
N LYS A 288 13.67 -18.96 -11.14
CA LYS A 288 14.01 -18.11 -12.29
C LYS A 288 13.79 -16.63 -12.02
N ASP A 289 12.73 -16.27 -11.30
CA ASP A 289 12.50 -14.87 -10.94
C ASP A 289 13.59 -14.38 -9.99
N ARG A 290 13.97 -15.20 -8.99
CA ARG A 290 15.06 -14.91 -8.07
C ARG A 290 16.40 -14.73 -8.78
N GLU A 291 16.75 -15.58 -9.74
CA GLU A 291 17.96 -15.44 -10.54
C GLU A 291 18.02 -14.09 -11.27
N TYR A 292 16.91 -13.68 -11.89
CA TYR A 292 16.82 -12.39 -12.55
C TYR A 292 16.93 -11.21 -11.57
N ARG A 293 16.33 -11.30 -10.38
CA ARG A 293 16.46 -10.27 -9.33
C ARG A 293 17.90 -10.12 -8.84
N VAL A 294 18.62 -11.24 -8.72
CA VAL A 294 20.06 -11.23 -8.40
C VAL A 294 20.84 -10.54 -9.51
N MET A 295 20.53 -10.81 -10.77
CA MET A 295 21.16 -10.14 -11.92
C MET A 295 20.95 -8.63 -11.88
N CYS A 296 19.71 -8.16 -11.66
CA CYS A 296 19.41 -6.73 -11.49
C CYS A 296 20.20 -6.10 -10.33
N THR A 297 20.31 -6.82 -9.21
CA THR A 297 21.07 -6.37 -8.04
C THR A 297 22.58 -6.27 -8.34
N GLN A 298 23.11 -7.16 -9.18
CA GLN A 298 24.51 -7.10 -9.62
C GLN A 298 24.81 -5.85 -10.45
N VAL A 299 23.88 -5.47 -11.34
CA VAL A 299 23.97 -4.22 -12.11
C VAL A 299 24.04 -3.01 -11.19
N GLU A 300 23.14 -2.90 -10.20
CA GLU A 300 23.16 -1.78 -9.25
C GLU A 300 24.45 -1.72 -8.44
N LYS A 301 24.97 -2.87 -8.00
CA LYS A 301 26.26 -2.96 -7.30
C LYS A 301 27.41 -2.50 -8.18
N ALA A 302 27.48 -2.99 -9.42
CA ALA A 302 28.50 -2.60 -10.38
C ALA A 302 28.46 -1.08 -10.66
N ARG A 303 27.26 -0.50 -10.79
CA ARG A 303 27.07 0.94 -10.99
C ARG A 303 27.60 1.76 -9.80
N LYS A 304 27.28 1.36 -8.56
CA LYS A 304 27.79 2.02 -7.35
C LYS A 304 29.32 1.90 -7.21
N GLU A 305 29.90 0.77 -7.60
CA GLU A 305 31.35 0.58 -7.62
C GLU A 305 32.04 1.48 -8.64
N LEU A 306 31.46 1.62 -9.84
CA LEU A 306 31.96 2.54 -10.87
C LEU A 306 31.91 3.99 -10.38
N GLU A 307 30.79 4.43 -9.82
CA GLU A 307 30.63 5.79 -9.28
C GLU A 307 31.70 6.11 -8.21
N LYS A 308 32.05 5.12 -7.38
CA LYS A 308 33.14 5.26 -6.40
C LYS A 308 34.50 5.40 -7.06
N CYS A 309 34.76 4.67 -8.15
CA CYS A 309 36.02 4.77 -8.89
C CYS A 309 36.13 6.09 -9.66
N GLU A 310 35.05 6.57 -10.27
CA GLU A 310 35.00 7.87 -10.95
C GLU A 310 35.28 9.03 -9.98
N LYS A 311 34.73 8.96 -8.76
CA LYS A 311 35.06 9.92 -7.69
C LYS A 311 36.54 9.89 -7.31
N ASP A 312 37.15 8.72 -7.21
CA ASP A 312 38.59 8.57 -6.91
C ASP A 312 39.47 9.13 -8.04
N VAL A 313 39.08 8.90 -9.30
CA VAL A 313 39.73 9.49 -10.48
C VAL A 313 39.66 11.01 -10.43
N SER A 314 38.50 11.60 -10.12
CA SER A 314 38.35 13.05 -9.97
C SER A 314 39.29 13.61 -8.92
N VAL A 315 39.33 13.01 -7.72
CA VAL A 315 40.20 13.47 -6.61
C VAL A 315 41.68 13.39 -6.98
N LYS A 316 42.10 12.33 -7.67
CA LYS A 316 43.50 12.16 -8.11
C LYS A 316 43.86 13.10 -9.26
N THR A 317 42.91 13.43 -10.12
CA THR A 317 43.09 14.42 -11.19
C THR A 317 43.37 15.80 -10.59
N ASP A 318 42.62 16.20 -9.56
CA ASP A 318 42.84 17.46 -8.86
C ASP A 318 44.24 17.50 -8.20
N ARG A 319 44.65 16.41 -7.54
CA ARG A 319 45.98 16.29 -6.91
C ARG A 319 47.12 16.37 -7.93
N MET A 320 46.98 15.69 -9.06
CA MET A 320 47.97 15.75 -10.14
C MET A 320 48.03 17.17 -10.72
N THR A 321 46.89 17.83 -10.92
CA THR A 321 46.83 19.20 -11.44
C THR A 321 47.50 20.19 -10.48
N GLU A 322 47.30 20.01 -9.17
CA GLU A 322 47.97 20.81 -8.14
C GLU A 322 49.48 20.53 -8.10
N ALA A 323 49.89 19.26 -8.23
CA ALA A 323 51.30 18.87 -8.29
C ALA A 323 51.99 19.46 -9.54
N GLN A 324 51.31 19.45 -10.69
CA GLN A 324 51.79 20.04 -11.94
C GLN A 324 52.03 21.54 -11.78
N LYS A 325 51.04 22.28 -11.27
CA LYS A 325 51.19 23.73 -11.00
C LYS A 325 52.37 24.04 -10.09
N LYS A 326 52.58 23.22 -9.05
CA LYS A 326 53.72 23.37 -8.12
C LYS A 326 55.06 23.06 -8.79
N TYR A 327 55.08 22.07 -9.68
CA TYR A 327 56.27 21.74 -10.46
C TYR A 327 56.62 22.84 -11.46
N ASP A 328 55.65 23.31 -12.24
CA ASP A 328 55.84 24.41 -13.22
C ASP A 328 56.39 25.66 -12.52
N ALA A 329 55.81 26.05 -11.39
CA ALA A 329 56.29 27.18 -10.59
C ALA A 329 57.73 26.98 -10.04
N ALA A 330 58.14 25.75 -9.72
CA ALA A 330 59.50 25.44 -9.28
C ALA A 330 60.50 25.47 -10.44
N VAL A 331 60.10 24.98 -11.62
CA VAL A 331 60.89 25.04 -12.86
C VAL A 331 61.11 26.49 -13.28
N ASP A 332 60.07 27.34 -13.23
CA ASP A 332 60.19 28.77 -13.55
C ASP A 332 61.20 29.47 -12.63
N ARG A 333 61.17 29.19 -11.32
CA ARG A 333 62.15 29.72 -10.36
C ARG A 333 63.56 29.26 -10.66
N PHE A 334 63.74 27.98 -10.99
CA PHE A 334 65.04 27.45 -11.40
C PHE A 334 65.55 28.13 -12.67
N ASN A 335 64.71 28.30 -13.69
CA ASN A 335 65.08 29.00 -14.92
C ASN A 335 65.50 30.45 -14.67
N ILE A 336 64.81 31.16 -13.77
CA ILE A 336 65.19 32.51 -13.35
C ILE A 336 66.58 32.50 -12.68
N ALA A 337 66.78 31.65 -11.67
CA ALA A 337 68.05 31.56 -10.94
C ALA A 337 69.22 31.14 -11.86
N GLN A 338 68.97 30.25 -12.82
CA GLN A 338 69.94 29.83 -13.83
C GLN A 338 70.31 30.97 -14.77
N ASN A 339 69.34 31.74 -15.26
CA ASN A 339 69.58 32.90 -16.11
C ASN A 339 70.36 34.00 -15.37
N ASP A 340 70.04 34.25 -14.10
CA ASP A 340 70.75 35.23 -13.29
C ASP A 340 72.19 34.78 -12.98
N PHE A 341 72.41 33.48 -12.77
CA PHE A 341 73.76 32.92 -12.66
C PHE A 341 74.56 33.06 -13.96
N ALA A 342 73.94 32.77 -15.11
CA ALA A 342 74.58 32.91 -16.43
C ALA A 342 75.00 34.38 -16.72
N LYS A 343 74.14 35.35 -16.39
CA LYS A 343 74.49 36.78 -16.52
C LYS A 343 75.72 37.15 -15.69
N LEU A 344 75.86 36.61 -14.48
CA LEU A 344 77.04 36.84 -13.64
C LEU A 344 78.28 36.17 -14.23
N GLU A 345 78.12 34.97 -14.80
CA GLU A 345 79.21 34.24 -15.46
C GLU A 345 79.75 34.97 -16.71
N ASP A 346 78.89 35.63 -17.49
CA ASP A 346 79.28 36.41 -18.68
C ASP A 346 80.18 37.61 -18.35
N VAL A 347 80.04 38.23 -17.17
CA VAL A 347 80.86 39.39 -16.75
C VAL A 347 82.10 38.99 -15.96
N LYS A 348 82.30 37.69 -15.70
CA LYS A 348 83.35 37.14 -14.84
C LYS A 348 84.76 37.59 -15.23
N ASP A 349 85.05 37.65 -16.52
CA ASP A 349 86.39 38.01 -17.03
C ASP A 349 86.77 39.46 -16.70
N ASP A 350 85.82 40.38 -16.57
CA ASP A 350 86.11 41.77 -16.19
C ASP A 350 86.54 41.89 -14.72
N TYR A 351 86.06 41.00 -13.85
CA TYR A 351 86.43 40.94 -12.43
C TYR A 351 87.71 40.14 -12.18
N ILE A 352 88.05 39.18 -13.04
CA ILE A 352 89.31 38.41 -12.97
C ILE A 352 90.50 39.26 -13.46
N ASN A 353 90.29 40.14 -14.44
CA ASN A 353 91.35 40.94 -15.05
C ASN A 353 91.65 42.28 -14.33
N ASN A 354 91.29 42.43 -13.04
CA ASN A 354 91.52 43.63 -12.20
C ASN A 354 90.98 44.96 -12.77
N ARG A 355 89.92 44.93 -13.59
CA ARG A 355 89.30 46.15 -14.16
C ARG A 355 88.30 46.84 -13.22
N LYS A 356 88.14 46.35 -11.98
CA LYS A 356 87.17 46.79 -10.96
C LYS A 356 87.81 46.91 -9.59
N THR A 357 87.20 47.68 -8.69
CA THR A 357 87.72 47.94 -7.33
C THR A 357 87.57 46.72 -6.40
N GLU A 358 88.36 46.65 -5.34
CA GLU A 358 88.37 45.51 -4.40
C GLU A 358 87.00 45.25 -3.75
N ASP A 359 86.25 46.31 -3.42
CA ASP A 359 84.91 46.22 -2.85
C ASP A 359 83.86 45.73 -3.88
N GLU A 360 83.98 46.12 -5.15
CA GLU A 360 83.11 45.64 -6.23
C GLU A 360 83.34 44.15 -6.50
N SER A 361 84.60 43.69 -6.49
CA SER A 361 84.94 42.28 -6.64
C SER A 361 84.44 41.43 -5.47
N LYS A 362 84.56 41.89 -4.22
CA LYS A 362 84.01 41.19 -3.04
C LYS A 362 82.49 41.04 -3.12
N ARG A 363 81.77 42.09 -3.53
CA ARG A 363 80.31 42.04 -3.73
C ARG A 363 79.90 41.09 -4.86
N TYR A 364 80.63 41.11 -5.98
CA TYR A 364 80.41 40.19 -7.09
C TYR A 364 80.57 38.72 -6.67
N TYR A 365 81.66 38.36 -5.97
CA TYR A 365 81.84 36.97 -5.51
C TYR A 365 80.82 36.53 -4.46
N ALA A 366 80.34 37.45 -3.60
CA ALA A 366 79.23 37.18 -2.70
C ALA A 366 77.94 36.90 -3.49
N GLN A 367 77.63 37.74 -4.49
CA GLN A 367 76.46 37.58 -5.35
C GLN A 367 76.49 36.30 -6.18
N VAL A 368 77.66 35.92 -6.72
CA VAL A 368 77.85 34.64 -7.43
C VAL A 368 77.59 33.45 -6.51
N ASN A 369 78.13 33.47 -5.29
CA ASN A 369 77.91 32.38 -4.33
C ASN A 369 76.46 32.29 -3.88
N ASP A 370 75.79 33.42 -3.64
CA ASP A 370 74.39 33.44 -3.23
C ASP A 370 73.46 33.01 -4.37
N THR A 371 73.71 33.48 -5.60
CA THR A 371 72.94 33.08 -6.80
C THR A 371 73.15 31.60 -7.12
N LYS A 372 74.38 31.08 -6.96
CA LYS A 372 74.67 29.65 -7.12
C LYS A 372 73.93 28.80 -6.09
N ARG A 373 73.95 29.20 -4.81
CA ARG A 373 73.20 28.50 -3.74
C ARG A 373 71.70 28.51 -4.02
N GLU A 374 71.18 29.62 -4.53
CA GLU A 374 69.76 29.73 -4.87
C GLU A 374 69.38 28.89 -6.11
N MET A 375 70.26 28.82 -7.10
CA MET A 375 70.12 27.92 -8.25
C MET A 375 70.12 26.45 -7.81
N ASP A 376 71.08 26.03 -6.97
CA ASP A 376 71.17 24.67 -6.44
C ASP A 376 69.93 24.30 -5.61
N ARG A 377 69.42 25.21 -4.77
CA ARG A 377 68.17 25.01 -4.01
C ARG A 377 66.95 24.89 -4.92
N SER A 378 66.87 25.72 -5.97
CA SER A 378 65.75 25.72 -6.92
C SER A 378 65.76 24.45 -7.78
N LEU A 379 66.95 23.95 -8.13
CA LEU A 379 67.11 22.66 -8.81
C LEU A 379 66.60 21.51 -7.93
N ASP A 380 67.05 21.48 -6.67
CA ASP A 380 66.62 20.48 -5.68
C ASP A 380 65.10 20.51 -5.43
N ASP A 381 64.48 21.69 -5.37
CA ASP A 381 63.03 21.83 -5.20
C ASP A 381 62.29 21.35 -6.45
N SER A 382 62.73 21.77 -7.64
CA SER A 382 62.18 21.32 -8.93
C SER A 382 62.21 19.80 -9.06
N ASP A 383 63.34 19.15 -8.74
CA ASP A 383 63.48 17.70 -8.78
C ASP A 383 62.57 16.99 -7.77
N ARG A 384 62.39 17.55 -6.56
CA ARG A 384 61.43 17.02 -5.57
C ARG A 384 59.99 17.13 -6.07
N LYS A 385 59.60 18.28 -6.63
CA LYS A 385 58.24 18.47 -7.19
C LYS A 385 58.01 17.57 -8.39
N LYS A 386 59.01 17.35 -9.24
CA LYS A 386 58.95 16.42 -10.38
C LYS A 386 58.69 14.98 -9.92
N LYS A 387 59.40 14.49 -8.90
CA LYS A 387 59.15 13.16 -8.33
C LYS A 387 57.73 13.05 -7.78
N ARG A 388 57.24 14.09 -7.09
CA ARG A 388 55.88 14.10 -6.56
C ARG A 388 54.81 14.11 -7.66
N LEU A 389 55.03 14.87 -8.72
CA LEU A 389 54.17 14.86 -9.90
C LEU A 389 54.10 13.45 -10.51
N GLN A 390 55.25 12.81 -10.73
CA GLN A 390 55.31 11.43 -11.26
C GLN A 390 54.61 10.40 -10.37
N GLU A 391 54.67 10.53 -9.05
CA GLU A 391 53.90 9.70 -8.12
C GLU A 391 52.40 9.91 -8.31
N THR A 392 51.93 11.16 -8.35
CA THR A 392 50.51 11.47 -8.54
C THR A 392 49.99 11.06 -9.92
N GLU A 393 50.80 11.14 -10.97
CA GLU A 393 50.48 10.65 -12.32
C GLU A 393 50.30 9.13 -12.33
N LYS A 394 51.19 8.39 -11.63
CA LYS A 394 51.06 6.93 -11.48
C LYS A 394 49.80 6.54 -10.71
N GLU A 395 49.51 7.24 -9.61
CA GLU A 395 48.29 7.02 -8.81
C GLU A 395 47.02 7.28 -9.62
N LEU A 396 47.01 8.36 -10.42
CA LEU A 396 45.91 8.70 -11.31
C LEU A 396 45.74 7.64 -12.40
N LYS A 397 46.83 7.23 -13.06
CA LYS A 397 46.80 6.20 -14.10
C LYS A 397 46.18 4.89 -13.59
N LEU A 398 46.61 4.42 -12.42
CA LEU A 398 46.06 3.21 -11.80
C LEU A 398 44.56 3.36 -11.45
N ALA A 399 44.15 4.56 -11.03
CA ALA A 399 42.73 4.84 -10.76
C ALA A 399 41.88 4.81 -12.04
N CYS A 400 42.39 5.39 -13.12
CA CYS A 400 41.73 5.38 -14.43
C CYS A 400 41.61 3.96 -14.98
N GLU A 401 42.68 3.15 -14.91
CA GLU A 401 42.65 1.74 -15.33
C GLU A 401 41.59 0.96 -14.55
N LYS A 402 41.53 1.14 -13.23
CA LYS A 402 40.52 0.50 -12.38
C LYS A 402 39.10 0.96 -12.70
N ALA A 403 38.89 2.25 -12.98
CA ALA A 403 37.58 2.77 -13.36
C ALA A 403 37.11 2.19 -14.70
N GLU A 404 38.02 2.07 -15.67
CA GLU A 404 37.72 1.49 -16.98
C GLU A 404 37.38 -0.01 -16.87
N GLU A 405 38.13 -0.78 -16.07
CA GLU A 405 37.78 -2.19 -15.78
C GLU A 405 36.36 -2.33 -15.19
N ARG A 406 35.98 -1.43 -14.27
CA ARG A 406 34.64 -1.44 -13.66
C ARG A 406 33.56 -1.01 -14.64
N LYS A 407 33.88 -0.11 -15.57
CA LYS A 407 32.97 0.31 -16.64
C LYS A 407 32.70 -0.83 -17.61
N ILE A 408 33.74 -1.53 -18.08
CA ILE A 408 33.60 -2.72 -18.95
C ILE A 408 32.79 -3.81 -18.23
N TYR A 409 33.06 -4.05 -16.94
CA TYR A 409 32.29 -4.99 -16.16
C TYR A 409 30.81 -4.58 -16.07
N LEU A 410 30.52 -3.32 -15.75
CA LEU A 410 29.15 -2.78 -15.70
C LEU A 410 28.43 -2.96 -17.05
N GLU A 411 29.06 -2.60 -18.16
CA GLU A 411 28.50 -2.77 -19.50
C GLU A 411 28.16 -4.24 -19.79
N SER A 412 29.03 -5.18 -19.40
CA SER A 412 28.79 -6.61 -19.61
C SER A 412 27.60 -7.15 -18.80
N VAL A 413 27.47 -6.77 -17.52
CA VAL A 413 26.36 -7.23 -16.68
C VAL A 413 25.06 -6.53 -17.02
N GLN A 414 25.11 -5.25 -17.38
CA GLN A 414 23.95 -4.47 -17.82
C GLN A 414 23.39 -5.06 -19.11
N LYS A 415 24.23 -5.38 -20.10
CA LYS A 415 23.79 -5.99 -21.35
C LYS A 415 23.02 -7.30 -21.12
N THR A 416 23.54 -8.16 -20.25
CA THR A 416 22.91 -9.45 -19.93
C THR A 416 21.55 -9.23 -19.24
N ALA A 417 21.47 -8.28 -18.31
CA ALA A 417 20.23 -7.92 -17.63
C ALA A 417 19.20 -7.31 -18.59
N ASP A 418 19.62 -6.42 -19.48
CA ASP A 418 18.75 -5.75 -20.45
C ASP A 418 18.17 -6.75 -21.46
N GLU A 419 18.96 -7.72 -21.92
CA GLU A 419 18.49 -8.78 -22.82
C GLU A 419 17.41 -9.64 -22.16
N GLU A 420 17.61 -10.06 -20.91
CA GLU A 420 16.61 -10.83 -20.16
C GLU A 420 15.38 -9.98 -19.80
N THR A 421 15.57 -8.69 -19.46
CA THR A 421 14.48 -7.72 -19.20
C THR A 421 13.59 -7.60 -20.44
N LYS A 422 14.19 -7.37 -21.62
CA LYS A 422 13.47 -7.25 -22.89
C LYS A 422 12.72 -8.52 -23.25
N LYS A 423 13.31 -9.69 -22.98
CA LYS A 423 12.64 -10.98 -23.21
C LYS A 423 11.39 -11.11 -22.33
N ARG A 424 11.53 -10.85 -21.02
CA ARG A 424 10.41 -10.90 -20.07
C ARG A 424 9.34 -9.87 -20.38
N ALA A 425 9.74 -8.64 -20.76
CA ALA A 425 8.82 -7.59 -21.15
C ALA A 425 8.00 -7.98 -22.40
N LYS A 426 8.63 -8.60 -23.41
CA LYS A 426 7.91 -9.13 -24.58
C LYS A 426 6.92 -10.23 -24.21
N GLU A 427 7.31 -11.17 -23.36
CA GLU A 427 6.42 -12.23 -22.87
C GLU A 427 5.22 -11.65 -22.11
N LEU A 428 5.47 -10.67 -21.23
CA LEU A 428 4.41 -9.97 -20.50
C LEU A 428 3.48 -9.20 -21.44
N LYS A 429 4.05 -8.46 -22.41
CA LYS A 429 3.29 -7.70 -23.41
C LYS A 429 2.29 -8.56 -24.16
N ILE A 430 2.72 -9.73 -24.64
CA ILE A 430 1.82 -10.66 -25.36
C ILE A 430 0.65 -11.06 -24.46
N LYS A 431 0.93 -11.45 -23.22
CA LYS A 431 -0.13 -11.91 -22.30
C LYS A 431 -1.07 -10.77 -21.88
N TRP A 432 -0.53 -9.62 -21.50
CA TRP A 432 -1.31 -8.48 -21.04
C TRP A 432 -2.15 -7.89 -22.16
N THR A 433 -1.61 -7.73 -23.37
CA THR A 433 -2.38 -7.22 -24.52
C THR A 433 -3.53 -8.17 -24.88
N ALA A 434 -3.33 -9.48 -24.77
CA ALA A 434 -4.38 -10.46 -25.04
C ALA A 434 -5.44 -10.49 -23.93
N PHE A 435 -5.02 -10.43 -22.66
CA PHE A 435 -5.92 -10.57 -21.52
C PHE A 435 -6.70 -9.28 -21.22
N PHE A 436 -6.03 -8.13 -21.27
CA PHE A 436 -6.59 -6.80 -21.05
C PHE A 436 -6.92 -6.11 -22.39
N PHE A 437 -7.69 -6.78 -23.24
CA PHE A 437 -7.97 -6.35 -24.62
C PHE A 437 -8.68 -4.98 -24.74
N LYS A 438 -9.27 -4.46 -23.66
CA LYS A 438 -9.86 -3.11 -23.62
C LYS A 438 -8.82 -2.00 -23.42
N TYR A 439 -7.56 -2.35 -23.13
CA TYR A 439 -6.48 -1.41 -22.87
C TYR A 439 -5.48 -1.34 -24.00
N SER A 440 -4.80 -0.21 -24.06
CA SER A 440 -3.53 -0.06 -24.77
C SER A 440 -2.43 0.28 -23.76
N PHE A 441 -1.18 0.01 -24.12
CA PHE A 441 -0.05 0.15 -23.23
C PHE A 441 1.12 0.78 -23.97
N ASP A 442 1.82 1.69 -23.31
CA ASP A 442 3.15 2.10 -23.75
C ASP A 442 4.17 0.97 -23.59
N ASP A 443 5.14 0.91 -24.48
CA ASP A 443 6.14 -0.17 -24.49
C ASP A 443 7.00 -0.18 -23.21
N GLU A 444 7.27 1.00 -22.66
CA GLU A 444 8.05 1.18 -21.42
C GLU A 444 7.36 0.59 -20.19
N VAL A 445 6.03 0.42 -20.23
CA VAL A 445 5.25 -0.18 -19.12
C VAL A 445 5.73 -1.59 -18.84
N PHE A 446 6.00 -2.38 -19.89
CA PHE A 446 6.35 -3.78 -19.74
C PHE A 446 7.76 -3.96 -19.18
N GLU A 447 8.72 -3.16 -19.65
CA GLU A 447 10.09 -3.16 -19.11
C GLU A 447 10.11 -2.69 -17.64
N SER A 448 9.34 -1.64 -17.31
CA SER A 448 9.18 -1.16 -15.93
C SER A 448 8.51 -2.22 -15.04
N ALA A 449 7.44 -2.85 -15.52
CA ALA A 449 6.70 -3.86 -14.77
C ALA A 449 7.60 -5.03 -14.36
N VAL A 450 8.34 -5.62 -15.32
CA VAL A 450 9.17 -6.80 -15.04
C VAL A 450 10.42 -6.46 -14.23
N SER A 451 11.01 -5.27 -14.43
CA SER A 451 12.19 -4.84 -13.69
C SER A 451 11.87 -4.46 -12.24
N ILE A 452 10.68 -3.96 -11.95
CA ILE A 452 10.30 -3.50 -10.61
C ILE A 452 9.63 -4.63 -9.80
N PHE A 453 8.66 -5.33 -10.39
CA PHE A 453 7.77 -6.23 -9.65
C PHE A 453 8.05 -7.70 -9.95
N SER A 454 8.17 -8.50 -8.90
CA SER A 454 8.21 -9.97 -8.99
C SER A 454 6.95 -10.52 -9.65
N ARG A 455 7.03 -11.77 -10.11
CA ARG A 455 5.87 -12.45 -10.72
C ARG A 455 4.65 -12.48 -9.80
N GLU A 456 4.84 -12.69 -8.50
CA GLU A 456 3.73 -12.74 -7.54
C GLU A 456 3.13 -11.35 -7.30
N GLU A 457 3.95 -10.31 -7.26
CA GLU A 457 3.51 -8.91 -7.20
C GLU A 457 2.73 -8.50 -8.46
N LEU A 458 3.21 -8.90 -9.65
CA LEU A 458 2.49 -8.69 -10.92
C LEU A 458 1.11 -9.35 -10.90
N ARG A 459 0.96 -10.54 -10.31
CA ARG A 459 -0.35 -11.19 -10.18
C ARG A 459 -1.33 -10.33 -9.36
N TYR A 460 -0.89 -9.73 -8.26
CA TYR A 460 -1.77 -8.85 -7.46
C TYR A 460 -2.13 -7.55 -8.21
N ILE A 461 -1.19 -7.02 -8.99
CA ILE A 461 -1.44 -5.87 -9.88
C ILE A 461 -2.47 -6.25 -10.95
N GLU A 462 -2.33 -7.42 -11.56
CA GLU A 462 -3.24 -7.96 -12.57
C GLU A 462 -4.66 -8.13 -12.03
N GLU A 463 -4.85 -8.52 -10.78
CA GLU A 463 -6.17 -8.62 -10.14
C GLU A 463 -6.87 -7.26 -10.07
N THR A 464 -6.13 -6.19 -9.75
CA THR A 464 -6.67 -4.83 -9.74
C THR A 464 -6.97 -4.32 -11.16
N LEU A 465 -6.06 -4.57 -12.10
CA LEU A 465 -6.25 -4.22 -13.51
C LEU A 465 -7.43 -4.98 -14.14
N LYS A 466 -7.66 -6.23 -13.72
CA LYS A 466 -8.80 -7.05 -14.18
C LYS A 466 -10.11 -6.46 -13.67
N GLU A 467 -10.15 -6.03 -12.43
CA GLU A 467 -11.32 -5.37 -11.87
C GLU A 467 -11.64 -4.06 -12.60
N ALA A 468 -10.63 -3.23 -12.87
CA ALA A 468 -10.76 -2.05 -13.73
C ALA A 468 -11.27 -2.42 -15.13
N HIS A 469 -10.75 -3.51 -15.70
CA HIS A 469 -11.01 -3.90 -17.09
C HIS A 469 -12.46 -4.34 -17.26
N ASP A 470 -13.01 -4.99 -16.24
CA ASP A 470 -14.39 -5.44 -16.26
C ASP A 470 -15.37 -4.31 -15.97
N SER A 471 -14.92 -3.24 -15.34
CA SER A 471 -15.70 -2.04 -14.98
C SER A 471 -16.01 -1.15 -16.20
N ALA A 472 -16.98 -0.26 -16.04
CA ALA A 472 -17.31 0.77 -17.04
C ALA A 472 -16.18 1.80 -17.15
N SER A 473 -15.58 2.16 -16.02
CA SER A 473 -14.51 3.17 -15.92
C SER A 473 -13.33 2.68 -15.10
N MET A 474 -12.14 3.23 -15.39
CA MET A 474 -10.94 3.02 -14.58
C MET A 474 -11.09 3.64 -13.17
N LEU A 475 -12.01 4.60 -13.01
CA LEU A 475 -12.35 5.21 -11.73
C LEU A 475 -13.00 4.24 -10.73
N ALA A 476 -13.45 3.06 -11.19
CA ALA A 476 -13.92 2.00 -10.31
C ALA A 476 -12.82 1.51 -9.33
N VAL A 477 -11.54 1.62 -9.71
CA VAL A 477 -10.39 1.23 -8.87
C VAL A 477 -9.30 2.30 -8.76
N GLY A 478 -9.40 3.39 -9.50
CA GLY A 478 -8.44 4.49 -9.53
C GLY A 478 -9.05 5.85 -9.21
N ASP A 479 -8.20 6.87 -9.16
CA ASP A 479 -8.55 8.27 -8.99
C ASP A 479 -7.52 9.15 -9.71
N ASN A 480 -7.94 10.29 -10.27
CA ASN A 480 -7.05 11.27 -10.90
C ASN A 480 -6.04 10.64 -11.88
N ASN A 481 -6.51 9.80 -12.81
CA ASN A 481 -5.66 9.14 -13.81
C ASN A 481 -4.58 8.20 -13.23
N VAL A 482 -4.76 7.75 -11.98
CA VAL A 482 -3.84 6.85 -11.29
C VAL A 482 -4.60 5.68 -10.64
N ILE A 483 -4.09 4.47 -10.82
CA ILE A 483 -4.48 3.29 -10.04
C ILE A 483 -3.34 2.97 -9.08
N ARG A 484 -3.65 2.88 -7.79
CA ARG A 484 -2.72 2.40 -6.76
C ARG A 484 -3.11 0.97 -6.39
N ALA A 485 -2.27 0.01 -6.77
CA ALA A 485 -2.52 -1.40 -6.58
C ALA A 485 -1.63 -1.99 -5.48
N TYR A 486 -2.26 -2.77 -4.60
CA TYR A 486 -1.57 -3.59 -3.62
C TYR A 486 -0.75 -4.69 -4.31
N THR A 487 0.46 -4.94 -3.81
CA THR A 487 1.40 -5.91 -4.40
C THR A 487 1.57 -7.18 -3.56
N GLY A 488 0.81 -7.35 -2.47
CA GLY A 488 1.06 -8.41 -1.48
C GLY A 488 2.11 -8.04 -0.43
N GLY A 489 2.87 -6.97 -0.64
CA GLY A 489 3.99 -6.55 0.21
C GLY A 489 3.87 -5.16 0.82
N LYS A 490 5.03 -4.53 1.08
CA LYS A 490 5.11 -3.16 1.61
C LYS A 490 4.97 -2.09 0.53
N TYR A 491 5.31 -2.43 -0.71
CA TYR A 491 5.32 -1.50 -1.83
C TYR A 491 3.94 -1.39 -2.47
N THR A 492 3.64 -0.23 -3.04
CA THR A 492 2.42 -0.02 -3.83
C THR A 492 2.79 0.20 -5.28
N ALA A 493 2.10 -0.48 -6.19
CA ALA A 493 2.25 -0.20 -7.61
C ALA A 493 1.40 1.02 -7.97
N VAL A 494 2.01 2.00 -8.62
CA VAL A 494 1.37 3.20 -9.13
C VAL A 494 1.29 3.09 -10.64
N ILE A 495 0.07 2.97 -11.17
CA ILE A 495 -0.21 2.80 -12.60
C ILE A 495 -0.83 4.10 -13.08
N THR A 496 -0.16 4.80 -13.99
CA THR A 496 -0.69 6.03 -14.59
C THR A 496 -1.37 5.69 -15.90
N TYR A 497 -2.54 6.27 -16.14
CA TYR A 497 -3.32 6.01 -17.35
C TYR A 497 -3.98 7.29 -17.88
N GLU A 498 -4.30 7.30 -19.16
CA GLU A 498 -5.19 8.28 -19.80
C GLU A 498 -6.29 7.50 -20.50
N ASP A 499 -7.56 7.74 -20.13
CA ASP A 499 -8.70 6.92 -20.52
C ASP A 499 -8.51 5.42 -20.23
N ARG A 500 -8.16 4.64 -21.27
CA ARG A 500 -7.87 3.19 -21.21
C ARG A 500 -6.47 2.86 -21.74
N HIS A 501 -5.61 3.87 -21.80
CA HIS A 501 -4.23 3.75 -22.20
C HIS A 501 -3.33 3.83 -20.96
N ILE A 502 -2.58 2.76 -20.68
CA ILE A 502 -1.65 2.70 -19.54
C ILE A 502 -0.29 3.22 -20.00
N ILE A 503 0.16 4.29 -19.36
CA ILE A 503 1.34 5.08 -19.75
C ILE A 503 2.57 4.62 -18.97
N SER A 504 2.42 4.38 -17.66
CA SER A 504 3.54 3.99 -16.81
C SER A 504 3.12 3.14 -15.62
N ILE A 505 4.08 2.37 -15.10
CA ILE A 505 3.95 1.63 -13.85
C ILE A 505 5.21 1.80 -13.01
N GLN A 506 5.05 2.18 -11.74
CA GLN A 506 6.15 2.50 -10.83
C GLN A 506 5.89 1.94 -9.44
N SER A 507 6.94 1.76 -8.63
CA SER A 507 6.80 1.41 -7.21
C SER A 507 6.84 2.67 -6.35
N MET A 508 5.96 2.73 -5.35
CA MET A 508 5.93 3.75 -4.29
C MET A 508 6.28 3.16 -2.93
#